data_AF-T1AZ14-F1
#
_entry.id   AF-T1AZ14-F1
#
_cell.length_a   1.000
_cell.length_b   1.000
_cell.length_c   1.000
_cell.angle_alpha   90.00
_cell.angle_beta   90.00
_cell.angle_gamma   90.00
#
_symmetry.space_group_name_H-M   'P 1'
#
loop_
_entity.id
_entity.type
_entity.pdbx_description
1 polymer ?
#
loop_
_entity_poly.entity_id
_entity_poly.type
_entity_poly.pdbx_seq_one_letter_code
_entity_poly.pdbx_strand_id
1 'polypeptide(L)'
;MIAASALASAAPAAAHLALAPCELRSSGDLMLVKAECGRLPVPQNPADPHGRRIDLAVAVVPAVRTVPRPDPLFVLAGGPGEAATTFYAGVASAFALIHRDRDIVLVDQRGTGGSNALDCPQPRRGRHADAGPPTRAQIVAATEQCLRLLRKHAHVRD
;
A
#
# COMPACT_ATOMS: atom_id res chain seq x y z
N MET A 1 48.31 15.57 -24.50
CA MET A 1 47.40 14.54 -23.94
C MET A 1 46.54 15.23 -22.89
N ILE A 2 45.24 15.38 -23.13
CA ILE A 2 44.31 16.03 -22.20
C ILE A 2 43.59 14.91 -21.44
N ALA A 3 43.86 14.78 -20.14
CA ALA A 3 43.16 13.83 -19.28
C ALA A 3 41.80 14.41 -18.88
N ALA A 4 40.72 13.75 -19.30
CA ALA A 4 39.38 14.07 -18.85
C ALA A 4 39.12 13.37 -17.51
N SER A 5 39.11 14.13 -16.42
CA SER A 5 38.66 13.63 -15.12
C SER A 5 37.14 13.54 -15.10
N ALA A 6 36.61 12.31 -15.07
CA ALA A 6 35.20 12.05 -14.84
C ALA A 6 34.88 12.30 -13.36
N LEU A 7 34.00 13.26 -13.08
CA LEU A 7 33.39 13.44 -11.77
C LEU A 7 32.37 12.31 -11.57
N ALA A 8 32.71 11.34 -10.72
CA ALA A 8 31.76 10.34 -10.26
C ALA A 8 30.76 11.02 -9.32
N SER A 9 29.50 11.14 -9.76
CA SER A 9 28.40 11.58 -8.91
C SER A 9 28.10 10.47 -7.89
N ALA A 10 28.44 10.68 -6.63
CA ALA A 10 28.02 9.78 -5.56
C ALA A 10 26.49 9.75 -5.49
N ALA A 11 25.90 8.58 -5.70
CA ALA A 11 24.47 8.39 -5.43
C ALA A 11 24.22 8.69 -3.94
N PRO A 12 23.14 9.42 -3.59
CA PRO A 12 22.79 9.62 -2.18
C PRO A 12 22.70 8.26 -1.50
N ALA A 13 23.36 8.11 -0.35
CA ALA A 13 23.16 6.93 0.50
C ALA A 13 21.65 6.76 0.72
N ALA A 14 21.12 5.58 0.38
CA ALA A 14 19.70 5.31 0.52
C ALA A 14 19.30 5.58 1.97
N ALA A 15 18.43 6.57 2.18
CA ALA A 15 17.91 6.86 3.51
C ALA A 15 17.18 5.60 4.02
N HIS A 16 17.60 5.10 5.17
CA HIS A 16 16.91 3.99 5.81
C HIS A 16 15.52 4.45 6.24
N LEU A 17 14.49 3.66 5.90
CA LEU A 17 13.12 3.92 6.35
C LEU A 17 13.04 3.72 7.86
N ALA A 18 12.64 4.76 8.59
CA ALA A 18 12.39 4.63 10.02
C ALA A 18 11.13 3.79 10.26
N LEU A 19 11.28 2.71 11.03
CA LEU A 19 10.19 1.83 11.43
C LEU A 19 9.95 1.94 12.94
N ALA A 20 8.69 1.75 13.35
CA ALA A 20 8.30 1.70 14.76
C ALA A 20 7.31 0.54 14.99
N PRO A 21 7.29 -0.06 16.20
CA PRO A 21 6.34 -1.12 16.52
C PRO A 21 4.88 -0.71 16.24
N CYS A 22 4.12 -1.60 15.62
CA CYS A 22 2.72 -1.41 15.27
C CYS A 22 1.95 -2.74 15.25
N GLU A 23 0.63 -2.64 15.04
CA GLU A 23 -0.25 -3.79 14.84
C GLU A 23 -0.99 -3.65 13.51
N LEU A 24 -0.96 -4.71 12.71
CA LEU A 24 -1.75 -4.85 11.49
C LEU A 24 -3.06 -5.55 11.83
N ARG A 25 -4.15 -5.12 11.19
CA ARG A 25 -5.50 -5.63 11.43
C ARG A 25 -6.11 -6.13 10.13
N SER A 26 -6.78 -7.27 10.19
CA SER A 26 -7.55 -7.80 9.06
C SER A 26 -8.80 -6.96 8.80
N SER A 27 -9.43 -7.17 7.66
CA SER A 27 -10.76 -6.62 7.38
C SER A 27 -11.74 -7.02 8.50
N GLY A 28 -12.42 -6.03 9.08
CA GLY A 28 -13.33 -6.23 10.21
C GLY A 28 -12.65 -6.43 11.58
N ASP A 29 -11.33 -6.21 11.67
CA ASP A 29 -10.53 -6.22 12.91
C ASP A 29 -10.57 -7.53 13.73
N LEU A 30 -10.82 -8.66 13.07
CA LEU A 30 -10.92 -9.98 13.72
C LEU A 30 -9.56 -10.62 14.00
N MET A 31 -8.52 -10.27 13.23
CA MET A 31 -7.17 -10.82 13.35
C MET A 31 -6.14 -9.70 13.50
N LEU A 32 -5.08 -9.98 14.26
CA LEU A 32 -4.02 -9.04 14.63
C LEU A 32 -2.64 -9.65 14.38
N VAL A 33 -1.73 -8.85 13.83
CA VAL A 33 -0.32 -9.23 13.62
C VAL A 33 0.58 -8.09 14.09
N LYS A 34 1.58 -8.42 14.92
CA LYS A 34 2.63 -7.46 15.31
C LYS A 34 3.59 -7.21 14.14
N ALA A 35 3.97 -5.97 13.93
CA ALA A 35 4.87 -5.57 12.86
C ALA A 35 5.69 -4.34 13.28
N GLU A 36 6.60 -3.92 12.40
CA GLU A 36 7.27 -2.63 12.43
C GLU A 36 6.81 -1.81 11.22
N CYS A 37 6.16 -0.67 11.46
CA CYS A 37 5.56 0.15 10.42
C CYS A 37 6.36 1.42 10.17
N GLY A 38 6.37 1.87 8.92
CA GLY A 38 6.94 3.14 8.50
C GLY A 38 6.19 3.75 7.33
N ARG A 39 6.62 4.95 6.93
CA ARG A 39 6.05 5.71 5.83
C ARG A 39 7.12 6.12 4.84
N LEU A 40 6.97 5.68 3.60
CA LEU A 40 7.90 6.01 2.52
C LEU A 40 7.31 7.13 1.65
N PRO A 41 7.80 8.38 1.76
CA PRO A 41 7.28 9.48 0.97
C PRO A 41 7.75 9.36 -0.49
N VAL A 42 6.82 9.36 -1.44
CA VAL A 42 7.09 9.22 -2.87
C VAL A 42 6.29 10.25 -3.68
N PRO A 43 6.73 10.66 -4.88
CA PRO A 43 5.88 11.43 -5.80
C PRO A 43 4.62 10.62 -6.12
N GLN A 44 3.43 11.21 -6.08
CA GLN A 44 2.17 10.54 -6.44
C GLN A 44 2.22 10.05 -7.89
N ASN A 45 2.71 10.91 -8.79
CA ASN A 45 3.01 10.59 -10.17
C ASN A 45 4.53 10.44 -10.34
N PRO A 46 5.07 9.24 -10.60
CA PRO A 46 6.51 9.05 -10.79
C PRO A 46 7.10 9.85 -11.97
N ALA A 47 6.27 10.21 -12.96
CA ALA A 47 6.69 11.04 -14.09
C ALA A 47 6.77 12.54 -13.75
N ASP A 48 6.26 12.96 -12.58
CA ASP A 48 6.36 14.32 -12.07
C ASP A 48 6.97 14.29 -10.65
N PRO A 49 8.31 14.23 -10.53
CA PRO A 49 8.99 14.06 -9.25
C PRO A 49 8.86 15.28 -8.32
N HIS A 50 8.48 16.45 -8.87
CA HIS A 50 8.25 17.67 -8.10
C HIS A 50 6.76 17.89 -7.77
N GLY A 51 5.88 17.02 -8.25
CA GLY A 51 4.45 17.06 -7.99
C GLY A 51 4.08 16.68 -6.56
N ARG A 52 2.77 16.49 -6.35
CA ARG A 52 2.21 16.03 -5.06
C ARG A 52 2.92 14.78 -4.58
N ARG A 53 3.29 14.73 -3.30
CA ARG A 53 3.82 13.53 -2.66
C ARG A 53 2.73 12.81 -1.87
N ILE A 54 2.87 11.51 -1.74
CA ILE A 54 2.08 10.65 -0.86
C ILE A 54 3.03 9.78 -0.04
N ASP A 55 2.57 9.33 1.12
CA ASP A 55 3.26 8.31 1.88
C ASP A 55 2.76 6.94 1.45
N LEU A 56 3.68 6.02 1.17
CA LEU A 56 3.36 4.60 1.14
C LEU A 56 3.44 4.04 2.56
N ALA A 57 2.38 3.38 3.02
CA ALA A 57 2.42 2.61 4.24
C ALA A 57 3.21 1.32 3.99
N VAL A 58 4.26 1.13 4.80
CA VAL A 58 5.14 -0.04 4.76
C VAL A 58 5.08 -0.70 6.13
N ALA A 59 4.97 -2.02 6.14
CA ALA A 59 5.10 -2.82 7.35
C ALA A 59 6.08 -3.96 7.12
N VAL A 60 6.92 -4.23 8.12
CA VAL A 60 7.80 -5.39 8.18
C VAL A 60 7.32 -6.27 9.31
N VAL A 61 7.03 -7.53 9.01
CA VAL A 61 6.76 -8.56 10.02
C VAL A 61 8.06 -9.34 10.19
N PRO A 62 8.82 -9.11 11.27
CA PRO A 62 10.13 -9.74 11.44
C PRO A 62 10.00 -11.25 11.50
N ALA A 63 10.98 -11.96 10.94
CA ALA A 63 11.02 -13.41 11.01
C ALA A 63 10.99 -13.90 12.47
N VAL A 64 10.51 -15.13 12.66
CA VAL A 64 10.52 -15.74 14.01
C VAL A 64 11.96 -16.05 14.47
N ARG A 65 12.85 -16.41 13.54
CA ARG A 65 14.26 -16.68 13.87
C ARG A 65 15.03 -15.39 14.12
N THR A 66 15.89 -15.42 15.14
CA THR A 66 16.80 -14.32 15.50
C THR A 66 17.83 -14.00 14.43
N VAL A 67 18.17 -14.98 13.58
CA VAL A 67 19.01 -14.81 12.40
C VAL A 67 18.19 -15.24 11.18
N PRO A 68 17.45 -14.30 10.55
CA PRO A 68 16.66 -14.60 9.35
C PRO A 68 17.57 -14.81 8.14
N ARG A 69 17.01 -15.37 7.06
CA ARG A 69 17.62 -15.32 5.74
C ARG A 69 17.66 -13.86 5.26
N PRO A 70 18.70 -13.47 4.49
CA PRO A 70 18.92 -12.07 4.11
C PRO A 70 17.90 -11.54 3.10
N ASP A 71 17.16 -12.42 2.41
CA ASP A 71 16.15 -12.05 1.42
C ASP A 71 14.73 -12.09 2.02
N PRO A 72 14.04 -10.95 2.16
CA PRO A 72 12.66 -10.90 2.64
C PRO A 72 11.66 -11.35 1.57
N LEU A 73 10.44 -11.71 1.98
CA LEU A 73 9.32 -11.90 1.07
C LEU A 73 8.48 -10.61 0.99
N PHE A 74 8.34 -10.05 -0.20
CA PHE A 74 7.38 -8.96 -0.44
C PHE A 74 6.02 -9.53 -0.82
N VAL A 75 4.97 -9.11 -0.10
CA VAL A 75 3.59 -9.48 -0.42
C VAL A 75 2.89 -8.27 -1.02
N LEU A 76 2.36 -8.45 -2.22
CA LEU A 76 1.50 -7.49 -2.90
C LEU A 76 0.09 -8.07 -2.90
N ALA A 77 -0.83 -7.42 -2.17
CA ALA A 77 -2.22 -7.83 -2.19
C ALA A 77 -2.88 -7.54 -3.55
N GLY A 78 -3.80 -8.43 -3.90
CA GLY A 78 -4.50 -8.46 -5.17
C GLY A 78 -5.89 -7.81 -5.08
N GLY A 79 -6.79 -8.19 -5.99
CA GLY A 79 -8.08 -7.52 -6.15
C GLY A 79 -8.27 -7.04 -7.59
N PRO A 80 -8.25 -5.72 -7.86
CA PRO A 80 -7.37 -4.68 -7.31
C PRO A 80 -7.93 -3.90 -6.12
N GLY A 81 -7.06 -3.09 -5.47
CA GLY A 81 -7.45 -2.11 -4.46
C GLY A 81 -7.27 -2.56 -3.00
N GLU A 82 -6.90 -3.82 -2.78
CA GLU A 82 -6.67 -4.34 -1.43
C GLU A 82 -5.32 -3.87 -0.86
N ALA A 83 -5.32 -3.54 0.43
CA ALA A 83 -4.12 -3.19 1.18
C ALA A 83 -3.34 -4.46 1.55
N ALA A 84 -2.03 -4.49 1.29
CA ALA A 84 -1.18 -5.63 1.64
C ALA A 84 -1.14 -5.88 3.16
N THR A 85 -1.16 -4.79 3.94
CA THR A 85 -1.17 -4.83 5.41
C THR A 85 -2.42 -5.51 5.95
N THR A 86 -3.60 -5.12 5.47
CA THR A 86 -4.90 -5.71 5.87
C THR A 86 -5.06 -7.14 5.37
N PHE A 87 -4.69 -7.41 4.12
CA PHE A 87 -4.73 -8.75 3.53
C PHE A 87 -3.89 -9.73 4.36
N TYR A 88 -2.60 -9.40 4.58
CA TYR A 88 -1.69 -10.29 5.30
C TYR A 88 -2.17 -10.59 6.71
N ALA A 89 -2.71 -9.60 7.43
CA ALA A 89 -3.25 -9.81 8.78
C ALA A 89 -4.37 -10.87 8.80
N GLY A 90 -5.17 -10.98 7.74
CA GLY A 90 -6.23 -11.99 7.61
C GLY A 90 -5.72 -13.39 7.21
N VAL A 91 -4.53 -13.50 6.60
CA VAL A 91 -4.03 -14.77 6.03
C VAL A 91 -2.62 -15.15 6.52
N ALA A 92 -2.12 -14.53 7.60
CA ALA A 92 -0.74 -14.71 8.07
C ALA A 92 -0.36 -16.19 8.31
N SER A 93 -1.32 -17.04 8.73
CA SER A 93 -1.09 -18.48 8.92
C SER A 93 -0.69 -19.21 7.63
N ALA A 94 -1.15 -18.74 6.46
CA ALA A 94 -0.76 -19.31 5.17
C ALA A 94 0.74 -19.07 4.85
N PHE A 95 1.36 -18.09 5.52
CA PHE A 95 2.77 -17.74 5.33
C PHE A 95 3.70 -18.31 6.42
N ALA A 96 3.18 -19.10 7.36
CA ALA A 96 3.91 -19.50 8.57
C ALA A 96 5.29 -20.14 8.31
N LEU A 97 5.41 -20.99 7.27
CA LEU A 97 6.68 -21.62 6.91
C LEU A 97 7.71 -20.61 6.38
N ILE A 98 7.27 -19.60 5.63
CA ILE A 98 8.15 -18.57 5.08
C ILE A 98 8.53 -17.56 6.17
N HIS A 99 7.53 -17.09 6.93
CA HIS A 99 7.70 -16.15 8.04
C HIS A 99 8.62 -16.69 9.15
N ARG A 100 8.75 -18.02 9.28
CA ARG A 100 9.72 -18.62 10.19
C ARG A 100 11.15 -18.15 9.91
N ASP A 101 11.55 -18.09 8.65
CA ASP A 101 12.93 -17.88 8.23
C ASP A 101 13.17 -16.53 7.51
N ARG A 102 12.11 -15.79 7.16
CA ARG A 102 12.21 -14.54 6.39
C ARG A 102 11.32 -13.46 7.00
N ASP A 103 11.79 -12.23 6.92
CA ASP A 103 10.93 -11.07 7.14
C ASP A 103 9.88 -11.02 6.02
N ILE A 104 8.67 -10.64 6.39
CA ILE A 104 7.61 -10.37 5.43
C ILE A 104 7.46 -8.85 5.31
N VAL A 105 7.67 -8.33 4.11
CA VAL A 105 7.53 -6.90 3.82
C VAL A 105 6.23 -6.66 3.07
N LEU A 106 5.43 -5.75 3.62
CA LEU A 106 4.12 -5.39 3.14
C LEU A 106 4.18 -3.93 2.70
N VAL A 107 3.75 -3.66 1.47
CA VAL A 107 3.63 -2.30 0.95
C VAL A 107 2.20 -2.13 0.47
N ASP A 108 1.46 -1.25 1.12
CA ASP A 108 0.17 -0.84 0.59
C ASP A 108 0.43 -0.07 -0.70
N GLN A 109 -0.10 -0.58 -1.81
CA GLN A 109 0.09 0.05 -3.11
C GLN A 109 -0.59 1.43 -3.14
N ARG A 110 -0.15 2.30 -4.06
CA ARG A 110 -0.74 3.64 -4.24
C ARG A 110 -2.25 3.55 -4.39
N GLY A 111 -2.99 4.29 -3.59
CA GLY A 111 -4.45 4.27 -3.65
C GLY A 111 -5.12 3.17 -2.84
N THR A 112 -4.37 2.44 -2.01
CA THR A 112 -4.89 1.37 -1.13
C THR A 112 -4.49 1.62 0.32
N GLY A 113 -5.27 1.12 1.28
CA GLY A 113 -4.90 1.09 2.70
C GLY A 113 -4.36 2.41 3.25
N GLY A 114 -3.22 2.34 3.92
CA GLY A 114 -2.55 3.53 4.45
C GLY A 114 -1.88 4.43 3.40
N SER A 115 -1.87 4.03 2.12
CA SER A 115 -1.14 4.66 1.02
C SER A 115 -2.03 5.56 0.15
N ASN A 116 -2.65 6.56 0.78
CA ASN A 116 -3.54 7.53 0.12
C ASN A 116 -4.74 6.83 -0.58
N ALA A 117 -5.52 6.06 0.18
CA ALA A 117 -6.62 5.25 -0.34
C ALA A 117 -7.58 6.01 -1.27
N LEU A 118 -7.97 5.34 -2.36
CA LEU A 118 -8.98 5.83 -3.30
C LEU A 118 -10.37 5.29 -2.95
N ASP A 119 -10.80 5.59 -1.72
CA ASP A 119 -12.08 5.13 -1.21
C ASP A 119 -13.22 6.01 -1.73
N CYS A 120 -14.21 5.36 -2.31
CA CYS A 120 -15.45 5.99 -2.70
C CYS A 120 -16.59 5.39 -1.90
N PRO A 121 -17.53 6.21 -1.39
CA PRO A 121 -18.77 5.71 -0.84
C PRO A 121 -19.44 4.88 -1.94
N GLN A 122 -19.39 3.56 -1.81
CA GLN A 122 -20.21 2.72 -2.64
C GLN A 122 -21.65 3.11 -2.29
N PRO A 123 -22.54 3.34 -3.29
CA PRO A 123 -23.96 3.23 -2.98
C PRO A 123 -24.09 1.88 -2.32
N ARG A 124 -24.55 1.83 -1.06
CA ARG A 124 -24.68 0.58 -0.33
C ARG A 124 -25.30 -0.40 -1.31
N ARG A 125 -24.56 -1.46 -1.68
CA ARG A 125 -25.22 -2.71 -2.05
C ARG A 125 -25.97 -3.04 -0.79
N GLY A 126 -27.20 -2.52 -0.71
CA GLY A 126 -28.03 -2.72 0.43
C GLY A 126 -28.04 -4.22 0.65
N ARG A 127 -28.03 -4.61 1.92
CA ARG A 127 -28.47 -5.95 2.31
C ARG A 127 -29.92 -6.24 1.89
N HIS A 128 -30.55 -5.32 1.17
CA HIS A 128 -31.76 -5.47 0.37
C HIS A 128 -31.38 -6.19 -0.93
N ALA A 129 -31.57 -7.50 -0.95
CA ALA A 129 -31.49 -8.35 -2.14
C ALA A 129 -32.51 -7.96 -3.24
N ASP A 130 -33.32 -6.91 -3.02
CA ASP A 130 -34.46 -6.53 -3.85
C ASP A 130 -34.16 -5.34 -4.79
N ALA A 131 -32.99 -4.72 -4.67
CA ALA A 131 -32.55 -3.72 -5.66
C ALA A 131 -31.87 -4.45 -6.82
N GLY A 132 -32.49 -4.43 -7.99
CA GLY A 132 -31.86 -4.90 -9.24
C GLY A 132 -30.51 -4.21 -9.50
N PRO A 133 -29.73 -4.71 -10.49
CA PRO A 133 -28.44 -4.12 -10.80
C PRO A 133 -28.56 -2.61 -11.11
N PRO A 134 -27.56 -1.79 -10.74
CA PRO A 134 -27.63 -0.36 -10.98
C PRO A 134 -27.70 -0.06 -12.47
N THR A 135 -28.56 0.88 -12.85
CA THR A 135 -28.64 1.39 -14.22
C THR A 135 -27.35 2.10 -14.61
N ARG A 136 -27.08 2.22 -15.91
CA ARG A 136 -25.94 2.98 -16.41
C ARG A 136 -25.89 4.41 -15.87
N ALA A 137 -27.04 5.09 -15.78
CA ALA A 137 -27.12 6.45 -15.24
C ALA A 137 -26.71 6.51 -13.76
N GLN A 138 -27.10 5.51 -12.96
CA GLN A 138 -26.70 5.41 -11.55
C GLN A 138 -25.20 5.15 -11.41
N ILE A 139 -24.63 4.28 -12.25
CA ILE A 139 -23.18 4.02 -12.26
C ILE A 139 -22.42 5.31 -12.58
N VAL A 140 -22.81 6.01 -13.65
CA VAL A 140 -22.17 7.29 -14.05
C VAL A 140 -22.26 8.31 -12.92
N ALA A 141 -23.44 8.53 -12.35
CA ALA A 141 -23.61 9.49 -11.26
C ALA A 141 -22.75 9.13 -10.01
N ALA A 142 -22.67 7.84 -9.67
CA ALA A 142 -21.83 7.37 -8.56
C ALA A 142 -20.33 7.56 -8.85
N THR A 143 -19.89 7.27 -10.08
CA THR A 143 -18.51 7.50 -10.53
C THR A 143 -18.15 8.98 -10.50
N GLU A 144 -19.01 9.87 -11.01
CA GLU A 144 -18.76 11.31 -10.96
C GLU A 144 -18.69 11.85 -9.53
N GLN A 145 -19.57 11.35 -8.64
CA GLN A 145 -19.50 11.68 -7.22
C GLN A 145 -18.18 11.21 -6.59
N CYS A 146 -17.78 9.97 -6.88
CA CYS A 146 -16.51 9.40 -6.46
C CYS A 146 -15.32 10.26 -6.94
N LEU A 147 -15.27 10.62 -8.22
CA LEU A 147 -14.23 11.48 -8.79
C LEU A 147 -14.16 12.84 -8.08
N ARG A 148 -15.31 13.47 -7.78
CA ARG A 148 -15.35 14.73 -7.01
C ARG A 148 -14.77 14.59 -5.60
N LEU A 149 -14.97 13.44 -4.96
CA LEU A 149 -14.41 13.17 -3.63
C LEU A 149 -12.90 12.92 -3.69
N LEU A 150 -12.47 12.04 -4.60
CA LEU A 150 -11.06 11.67 -4.75
C LEU A 150 -10.18 12.86 -5.13
N ARG A 151 -10.66 13.78 -5.97
CA ARG A 151 -9.92 14.99 -6.37
C ARG A 151 -9.55 15.91 -5.20
N LYS A 152 -10.14 15.73 -4.01
CA LYS A 152 -9.77 16.50 -2.81
C LYS A 152 -8.40 16.12 -2.25
N HIS A 153 -7.98 14.87 -2.42
CA HIS A 153 -6.73 14.36 -1.83
C HIS A 153 -5.82 13.61 -2.81
N ALA A 154 -6.32 13.23 -3.99
CA ALA A 154 -5.57 12.54 -5.01
C ALA A 154 -5.61 13.30 -6.35
N HIS A 155 -4.49 13.32 -7.05
CA HIS A 155 -4.48 13.63 -8.49
C HIS A 155 -5.07 12.45 -9.27
N VAL A 156 -6.34 12.58 -9.68
CA VAL A 156 -7.03 11.62 -10.53
C VAL A 156 -6.87 12.08 -11.97
N ARG A 157 -6.34 11.21 -12.84
CA ARG A 157 -6.19 11.52 -14.27
C ARG A 157 -7.57 11.58 -14.93
N ASP A 158 -7.72 12.52 -15.85
CA ASP A 158 -8.90 12.65 -16.70
C ASP A 158 -8.89 11.64 -17.86
#